data_AF-A0A8T2H6Y8-F1
#
_entry.id   AF-A0A8T2H6Y8-F1
#
_cell.length_a   1.000
_cell.length_b   1.000
_cell.length_c   1.000
_cell.angle_alpha   90.00
_cell.angle_beta   90.00
_cell.angle_gamma   90.00
#
_symmetry.space_group_name_H-M   'P 1'
#
loop_
_entity.id
_entity.type
_entity.pdbx_description
1 polymer ?
#
loop_
_entity_poly.entity_id
_entity_poly.type
_entity_poly.pdbx_seq_one_letter_code
_entity_poly.pdbx_strand_id
1 'polypeptide(L)'
;MSSTDLKPESKPENNQVSSKPKPVRGRYHVFMKEGGCEESYTAFVGCDVQKDTCREAYSMLEKCMKARSDYFERFLALQNARAEVMQREIDAFLHAKPKDRDEMFTKFMTRGACKEAFMAWIDFCKEARKNNKNCRHNPAMDTMLKCVKAHSDYYHPLLTVFKAGEEHHKKEIDALNMREQTEADAKG
;
A
#
# COMPACT_ATOMS: atom_id res chain seq x y z
N MET A 1 9.24 -57.19 25.55
CA MET A 1 10.08 -56.37 26.46
C MET A 1 11.44 -56.17 25.79
N SER A 2 11.89 -54.90 25.74
CA SER A 2 13.27 -54.35 25.55
C SER A 2 14.05 -54.72 24.27
N SER A 3 14.49 -53.79 23.40
CA SER A 3 15.45 -52.67 23.57
C SER A 3 16.86 -53.18 23.94
N THR A 4 18.00 -52.88 23.31
CA THR A 4 18.41 -51.79 22.39
C THR A 4 19.83 -52.08 21.80
N ASP A 5 20.22 -51.34 20.74
CA ASP A 5 21.58 -50.76 20.46
C ASP A 5 22.73 -51.66 19.89
N LEU A 6 23.59 -51.30 18.90
CA LEU A 6 24.06 -49.99 18.37
C LEU A 6 24.85 -50.12 17.01
N LYS A 7 24.88 -48.99 16.26
CA LYS A 7 25.88 -48.46 15.27
C LYS A 7 25.83 -48.91 13.78
N PRO A 8 26.39 -48.13 12.80
CA PRO A 8 26.79 -46.71 12.77
C PRO A 8 26.18 -45.88 11.61
N GLU A 9 26.32 -44.55 11.73
CA GLU A 9 25.99 -43.51 10.75
C GLU A 9 26.79 -43.57 9.44
N SER A 10 26.13 -43.26 8.32
CA SER A 10 26.74 -42.57 7.16
C SER A 10 25.68 -41.82 6.33
N LYS A 11 25.76 -40.48 6.38
CA LYS A 11 25.24 -39.40 5.49
C LYS A 11 24.07 -39.66 4.52
N PRO A 12 23.10 -38.71 4.46
CA PRO A 12 22.42 -38.35 3.23
C PRO A 12 22.98 -37.02 2.68
N GLU A 13 23.76 -37.06 1.60
CA GLU A 13 24.03 -35.89 0.75
C GLU A 13 23.08 -35.95 -0.45
N ASN A 14 22.05 -35.10 -0.45
CA ASN A 14 21.76 -34.24 -1.61
C ASN A 14 20.75 -33.15 -1.21
N ASN A 15 21.25 -32.10 -0.56
CA ASN A 15 20.51 -30.84 -0.40
C ASN A 15 20.71 -30.01 -1.66
N GLN A 16 19.76 -30.09 -2.59
CA GLN A 16 19.51 -28.96 -3.49
C GLN A 16 18.04 -28.54 -3.36
N VAL A 17 17.67 -28.18 -2.13
CA VAL A 17 16.53 -27.29 -1.94
C VAL A 17 16.98 -25.93 -2.47
N SER A 18 16.58 -25.62 -3.69
CA SER A 18 16.49 -24.24 -4.17
C SER A 18 15.43 -23.53 -3.31
N SER A 19 15.80 -23.16 -2.08
CA SER A 19 14.95 -22.37 -1.22
C SER A 19 15.02 -20.94 -1.71
N LYS A 20 14.07 -20.56 -2.57
CA LYS A 20 13.72 -19.14 -2.69
C LYS A 20 13.56 -18.60 -1.25
N PRO A 21 14.24 -17.51 -0.88
CA PRO A 21 14.12 -16.94 0.46
C PRO A 21 12.64 -16.73 0.79
N LYS A 22 12.19 -17.19 1.96
CA LYS A 22 10.83 -16.91 2.42
C LYS A 22 10.72 -15.40 2.66
N PRO A 23 9.59 -14.75 2.30
CA PRO A 23 9.40 -13.33 2.58
C PRO A 23 9.53 -13.07 4.08
N VAL A 24 10.51 -12.25 4.46
CA VAL A 24 10.76 -11.88 5.86
C VAL A 24 9.77 -10.78 6.22
N ARG A 25 8.79 -11.11 7.06
CA ARG A 25 7.79 -10.13 7.50
C ARG A 25 8.43 -9.11 8.44
N GLY A 26 8.11 -7.83 8.22
CA GLY A 26 8.28 -6.78 9.22
C GLY A 26 9.56 -5.96 9.12
N ARG A 27 10.52 -6.32 8.25
CA ARG A 27 11.72 -5.50 8.05
C ARG A 27 11.40 -4.12 7.47
N TYR A 28 10.36 -4.02 6.66
CA TYR A 28 9.76 -2.77 6.19
C TYR A 28 9.37 -1.85 7.36
N HIS A 29 8.75 -2.36 8.42
CA HIS A 29 8.42 -1.54 9.58
C HIS A 29 9.67 -1.00 10.27
N VAL A 30 10.76 -1.77 10.30
CA VAL A 30 12.04 -1.32 10.86
C VAL A 30 12.66 -0.24 9.98
N PHE A 31 12.72 -0.46 8.66
CA PHE A 31 13.15 0.54 7.68
C PHE A 31 12.39 1.87 7.86
N MET A 32 11.06 1.82 7.99
CA MET A 32 10.25 3.03 8.17
C MET A 32 10.58 3.79 9.47
N LYS A 33 11.03 3.09 10.51
CA LYS A 33 11.43 3.70 11.80
C LYS A 33 12.85 4.25 11.76
N GLU A 34 13.80 3.50 11.21
CA GLU A 34 15.21 3.89 11.11
C GLU A 34 15.42 5.12 10.20
N GLY A 35 14.51 5.36 9.26
CA GLY A 35 14.49 6.57 8.42
C GLY A 35 14.16 7.88 9.16
N GLY A 36 14.17 7.89 10.50
CA GLY A 36 13.93 9.04 11.39
C GLY A 36 12.64 9.80 11.14
N CYS A 37 11.63 9.10 10.62
CA CYS A 37 10.23 9.53 10.62
C CYS A 37 9.40 8.68 11.60
N GLU A 38 10.05 7.97 12.55
CA GLU A 38 9.43 6.98 13.44
C GLU A 38 8.19 7.49 14.17
N GLU A 39 8.23 8.69 14.74
CA GLU A 39 7.11 9.26 15.48
C GLU A 39 5.86 9.38 14.59
N SER A 40 6.02 10.05 13.45
CA SER A 40 4.94 10.21 12.47
C SER A 40 4.47 8.87 11.87
N TYR A 41 5.39 7.92 11.70
CA TYR A 41 5.07 6.58 11.20
C TYR A 41 4.26 5.78 12.20
N THR A 42 4.68 5.76 13.47
CA THR A 42 4.00 5.03 14.54
C THR A 42 2.62 5.63 14.80
N ALA A 43 2.51 6.96 14.80
CA ALA A 43 1.22 7.65 14.89
C ALA A 43 0.28 7.28 13.74
N PHE A 44 0.82 7.14 12.51
CA PHE A 44 0.02 6.74 11.35
C PHE A 44 -0.42 5.26 11.42
N VAL A 45 0.50 4.34 11.73
CA VAL A 45 0.18 2.89 11.80
C VAL A 45 -0.81 2.58 12.93
N GLY A 46 -0.71 3.27 14.06
CA GLY A 46 -1.62 3.12 15.19
C GLY A 46 -2.92 3.92 15.08
N CYS A 47 -3.14 4.64 13.97
CA CYS A 47 -4.28 5.53 13.85
C CYS A 47 -5.61 4.78 13.62
N ASP A 48 -6.71 5.37 14.07
CA ASP A 48 -8.04 5.05 13.57
C ASP A 48 -8.33 5.92 12.35
N VAL A 49 -8.57 5.29 11.19
CA VAL A 49 -8.81 5.97 9.90
C VAL A 49 -10.03 6.91 9.91
N GLN A 50 -10.92 6.77 10.90
CA GLN A 50 -12.08 7.64 11.07
C GLN A 50 -11.74 8.96 11.77
N LYS A 51 -10.54 9.10 12.34
CA LYS A 51 -10.12 10.30 13.10
C LYS A 51 -9.23 11.21 12.27
N ASP A 52 -9.45 12.51 12.42
CA ASP A 52 -8.64 13.58 11.82
C ASP A 52 -7.14 13.48 12.17
N THR A 53 -6.83 12.91 13.34
CA THR A 53 -5.45 12.64 13.78
C THR A 53 -4.71 11.69 12.85
N CYS A 54 -5.41 10.75 12.19
CA CYS A 54 -4.77 9.85 11.22
C CYS A 54 -4.32 10.60 9.96
N ARG A 55 -5.18 11.50 9.44
CA ARG A 55 -4.89 12.35 8.29
C ARG A 55 -3.67 13.24 8.57
N GLU A 56 -3.59 13.80 9.77
CA GLU A 56 -2.47 14.63 10.21
C GLU A 56 -1.19 13.82 10.36
N ALA A 57 -1.25 12.67 11.03
CA ALA A 57 -0.11 11.75 11.16
C ALA A 57 0.45 11.35 9.79
N TYR A 58 -0.43 10.97 8.85
CA TYR A 58 -0.02 10.67 7.49
C TYR A 58 0.60 11.88 6.78
N SER A 59 0.03 13.08 6.95
CA SER A 59 0.59 14.29 6.33
C SER A 59 1.98 14.61 6.88
N MET A 60 2.21 14.42 8.18
CA MET A 60 3.53 14.61 8.79
C MET A 60 4.52 13.57 8.28
N LEU A 61 4.10 12.31 8.20
CA LEU A 61 4.91 11.21 7.66
C LEU A 61 5.30 11.47 6.21
N GLU A 62 4.35 11.87 5.36
CA GLU A 62 4.62 12.19 3.95
C GLU A 62 5.63 13.34 3.80
N LYS A 63 5.46 14.42 4.59
CA LYS A 63 6.40 15.55 4.58
C LYS A 63 7.80 15.11 5.03
N CYS A 64 7.88 14.32 6.11
CA CYS A 64 9.15 13.80 6.62
C CYS A 64 9.86 12.92 5.58
N MET A 65 9.16 11.96 4.96
CA MET A 65 9.75 11.09 3.94
C MET A 65 10.23 11.85 2.70
N LYS A 66 9.51 12.90 2.28
CA LYS A 66 9.95 13.76 1.17
C LYS A 66 11.20 14.56 1.53
N ALA A 67 11.27 15.10 2.74
CA ALA A 67 12.44 15.83 3.22
C ALA A 67 13.68 14.92 3.35
N ARG A 68 13.47 13.62 3.57
CA ARG A 68 14.51 12.58 3.68
C ARG A 68 14.44 11.60 2.50
N SER A 69 14.22 12.14 1.30
CA SER A 69 13.94 11.36 0.10
C SER A 69 15.13 10.52 -0.36
N ASP A 70 16.34 10.85 0.04
CA ASP A 70 17.55 10.03 -0.15
C ASP A 70 17.43 8.68 0.58
N TYR A 71 17.01 8.69 1.84
CA TYR A 71 16.75 7.46 2.59
C TYR A 71 15.51 6.72 2.07
N PHE A 72 14.42 7.48 1.82
CA PHE A 72 13.12 6.92 1.45
C PHE A 72 12.93 6.69 -0.05
N GLU A 73 13.96 6.87 -0.88
CA GLU A 73 13.87 6.79 -2.34
C GLU A 73 13.15 5.53 -2.80
N ARG A 74 13.54 4.37 -2.26
CA ARG A 74 12.98 3.06 -2.57
C ARG A 74 11.49 2.96 -2.22
N PHE A 75 11.11 3.48 -1.05
CA PHE A 75 9.70 3.47 -0.64
C PHE A 75 8.86 4.44 -1.46
N LEU A 76 9.40 5.63 -1.78
CA LEU A 76 8.71 6.60 -2.63
C LEU A 76 8.53 6.04 -4.06
N ALA A 77 9.54 5.37 -4.61
CA ALA A 77 9.46 4.69 -5.90
C ALA A 77 8.37 3.60 -5.90
N LEU A 78 8.30 2.78 -4.85
CA LEU A 78 7.25 1.78 -4.66
C LEU A 78 5.84 2.40 -4.67
N GLN A 79 5.66 3.52 -3.96
CA GLN A 79 4.38 4.23 -3.90
C GLN A 79 3.98 4.82 -5.26
N ASN A 80 4.96 5.33 -6.02
CA ASN A 80 4.75 5.81 -7.38
C ASN A 80 4.38 4.67 -8.33
N ALA A 81 5.08 3.54 -8.28
CA ALA A 81 4.79 2.36 -9.10
C ALA A 81 3.38 1.82 -8.82
N ARG A 82 2.95 1.79 -7.56
CA ARG A 82 1.57 1.46 -7.19
C ARG A 82 0.56 2.43 -7.83
N ALA A 83 0.83 3.73 -7.77
CA ALA A 83 -0.03 4.75 -8.36
C ALA A 83 -0.11 4.58 -9.89
N GLU A 84 1.01 4.30 -10.56
CA GLU A 84 1.06 4.03 -12.01
C GLU A 84 0.26 2.79 -12.41
N VAL A 85 0.30 1.72 -11.61
CA VAL A 85 -0.57 0.54 -11.83
C VAL A 85 -2.03 0.94 -11.75
N MET A 86 -2.46 1.59 -10.66
CA MET A 86 -3.86 2.01 -10.54
C MET A 86 -4.28 2.93 -11.68
N GLN A 87 -3.42 3.86 -12.09
CA GLN A 87 -3.68 4.77 -13.20
C GLN A 87 -3.84 4.04 -14.54
N ARG A 88 -2.96 3.08 -14.85
CA ARG A 88 -3.06 2.27 -16.07
C ARG A 88 -4.33 1.42 -16.10
N GLU A 89 -4.68 0.80 -14.98
CA GLU A 89 -5.90 0.01 -14.85
C GLU A 89 -7.17 0.89 -14.96
N ILE A 90 -7.13 2.11 -14.42
CA ILE A 90 -8.21 3.10 -14.59
C ILE A 90 -8.36 3.48 -16.07
N ASP A 91 -7.27 3.80 -16.75
CA ASP A 91 -7.28 4.17 -18.17
C ASP A 91 -7.81 3.01 -19.03
N ALA A 92 -7.39 1.79 -18.73
CA ALA A 92 -7.81 0.59 -19.44
C ALA A 92 -9.31 0.34 -19.30
N PHE A 93 -9.87 0.39 -18.08
CA PHE A 93 -11.29 0.14 -17.87
C PHE A 93 -12.17 1.28 -18.42
N LEU A 94 -11.73 2.53 -18.31
CA LEU A 94 -12.48 3.69 -18.83
C LEU A 94 -12.32 3.86 -20.35
N HIS A 95 -11.38 3.15 -20.98
CA HIS A 95 -10.88 3.45 -22.32
C HIS A 95 -10.46 4.93 -22.47
N ALA A 96 -9.86 5.47 -21.41
CA ALA A 96 -9.49 6.88 -21.32
C ALA A 96 -8.07 7.13 -21.84
N LYS A 97 -7.87 8.30 -22.45
CA LYS A 97 -6.52 8.88 -22.57
C LYS A 97 -6.16 9.55 -21.24
N PRO A 98 -4.86 9.67 -20.89
CA PRO A 98 -4.46 10.26 -19.60
C PRO A 98 -5.08 11.62 -19.30
N LYS A 99 -5.23 12.48 -20.31
CA LYS A 99 -5.83 13.82 -20.15
C LYS A 99 -7.36 13.81 -19.90
N ASP A 100 -8.04 12.74 -20.26
CA ASP A 100 -9.50 12.61 -20.17
C ASP A 100 -9.92 11.76 -18.96
N ARG A 101 -8.94 11.16 -18.25
CA ARG A 101 -9.13 10.22 -17.13
C ARG A 101 -10.04 10.76 -16.05
N ASP A 102 -9.75 11.94 -15.52
CA ASP A 102 -10.47 12.50 -14.37
C ASP A 102 -11.94 12.80 -14.71
N GLU A 103 -12.20 13.31 -15.92
CA GLU A 103 -13.56 13.56 -16.41
C GLU A 103 -14.33 12.25 -16.57
N MET A 104 -13.74 11.25 -17.23
CA MET A 104 -14.37 9.95 -17.44
C MET A 104 -14.62 9.22 -16.12
N PHE A 105 -13.67 9.28 -15.18
CA PHE A 105 -13.82 8.70 -13.84
C PHE A 105 -14.95 9.38 -13.07
N THR A 106 -15.01 10.71 -13.10
CA THR A 106 -16.10 11.48 -12.48
C THR A 106 -17.46 11.10 -13.07
N LYS A 107 -17.54 10.97 -14.40
CA LYS A 107 -18.77 10.54 -15.10
C LYS A 107 -19.17 9.11 -14.73
N PHE A 108 -18.22 8.19 -14.60
CA PHE A 108 -18.48 6.82 -14.15
C PHE A 108 -19.02 6.80 -12.71
N MET A 109 -18.36 7.52 -11.79
CA MET A 109 -18.76 7.56 -10.38
C MET A 109 -20.14 8.19 -10.18
N THR A 110 -20.45 9.26 -10.93
CA THR A 110 -21.71 10.00 -10.82
C THR A 110 -22.92 9.29 -11.43
N ARG A 111 -22.71 8.28 -12.27
CA ARG A 111 -23.79 7.44 -12.83
C ARG A 111 -24.23 6.30 -11.90
N GLY A 112 -23.37 5.90 -10.96
CA GLY A 112 -23.66 4.80 -10.05
C GLY A 112 -24.33 5.23 -8.75
N ALA A 113 -24.73 4.25 -7.95
CA ALA A 113 -25.42 4.45 -6.68
C ALA A 113 -24.60 5.24 -5.64
N CYS A 114 -23.27 5.31 -5.80
CA CYS A 114 -22.37 5.98 -4.87
C CYS A 114 -22.04 7.42 -5.25
N LYS A 115 -22.81 8.03 -6.16
CA LYS A 115 -22.64 9.43 -6.57
C LYS A 115 -22.53 10.38 -5.39
N GLU A 116 -23.47 10.34 -4.45
CA GLU A 116 -23.52 11.32 -3.35
C GLU A 116 -22.31 11.17 -2.41
N ALA A 117 -21.90 9.93 -2.10
CA ALA A 117 -20.69 9.67 -1.32
C ALA A 117 -19.41 10.12 -2.05
N PHE A 118 -19.35 9.94 -3.37
CA PHE A 118 -18.25 10.42 -4.20
C PHE A 118 -18.18 11.95 -4.24
N MET A 119 -19.32 12.63 -4.42
CA MET A 119 -19.37 14.10 -4.42
C MET A 119 -18.95 14.68 -3.08
N ALA A 120 -19.38 14.08 -1.96
CA ALA A 120 -18.94 14.46 -0.63
C ALA A 120 -17.41 14.33 -0.46
N TRP A 121 -16.82 13.26 -1.01
CA TRP A 121 -15.36 13.11 -1.02
C TRP A 121 -14.65 14.17 -1.88
N ILE A 122 -15.20 14.50 -3.06
CA ILE A 122 -14.68 15.56 -3.92
C ILE A 122 -14.71 16.93 -3.23
N ASP A 123 -15.81 17.27 -2.57
CA ASP A 123 -15.94 18.55 -1.87
C ASP A 123 -15.01 18.60 -0.65
N PHE A 124 -14.87 17.50 0.10
CA PHE A 124 -13.84 17.38 1.11
C PHE A 124 -12.44 17.62 0.54
N CYS A 125 -12.10 17.01 -0.61
CA CYS A 125 -10.81 17.23 -1.26
C CYS A 125 -10.58 18.68 -1.68
N LYS A 126 -11.62 19.39 -2.14
CA LYS A 126 -11.51 20.81 -2.52
C LYS A 126 -11.18 21.67 -1.31
N GLU A 127 -11.90 21.46 -0.21
CA GLU A 127 -11.66 22.21 1.04
C GLU A 127 -10.30 21.86 1.66
N ALA A 128 -9.90 20.59 1.66
CA ALA A 128 -8.57 20.19 2.11
C ALA A 128 -7.47 20.89 1.30
N ARG A 129 -7.60 20.94 -0.04
CA ARG A 129 -6.62 21.60 -0.92
C ARG A 129 -6.53 23.11 -0.68
N LYS A 130 -7.65 23.82 -0.52
CA LYS A 130 -7.66 25.26 -0.17
C LYS A 130 -6.87 25.55 1.10
N ASN A 131 -6.83 24.60 2.03
CA ASN A 131 -6.14 24.71 3.31
C ASN A 131 -4.77 24.03 3.33
N ASN A 132 -4.20 23.64 2.18
CA ASN A 132 -2.93 22.89 2.08
C ASN A 132 -2.92 21.59 2.92
N LYS A 133 -4.08 20.97 3.11
CA LYS A 133 -4.26 19.69 3.81
C LYS A 133 -4.38 18.54 2.80
N ASN A 134 -4.00 17.35 3.24
CA ASN A 134 -4.11 16.13 2.45
C ASN A 134 -5.58 15.68 2.33
N CYS A 135 -5.96 15.17 1.15
CA CYS A 135 -7.27 14.55 0.95
C CYS A 135 -7.29 13.03 1.24
N ARG A 136 -6.15 12.37 1.45
CA ARG A 136 -6.15 10.93 1.78
C ARG A 136 -6.55 10.68 3.23
N HIS A 137 -6.98 9.45 3.52
CA HIS A 137 -7.30 8.97 4.87
C HIS A 137 -8.33 9.86 5.60
N ASN A 138 -9.50 10.03 4.98
CA ASN A 138 -10.59 10.82 5.55
C ASN A 138 -11.91 10.02 5.56
N PRO A 139 -12.88 10.39 6.42
CA PRO A 139 -14.17 9.68 6.55
C PRO A 139 -15.02 9.64 5.28
N ALA A 140 -14.99 10.68 4.43
CA ALA A 140 -15.75 10.71 3.19
C ALA A 140 -15.20 9.70 2.17
N MET A 141 -13.87 9.52 2.10
CA MET A 141 -13.24 8.47 1.30
C MET A 141 -13.66 7.07 1.78
N ASP A 142 -13.65 6.82 3.09
CA ASP A 142 -14.07 5.52 3.65
C ASP A 142 -15.56 5.23 3.37
N THR A 143 -16.42 6.24 3.53
CA THR A 143 -17.85 6.15 3.18
C THR A 143 -18.06 5.80 1.71
N MET A 144 -17.33 6.48 0.81
CA MET A 144 -17.35 6.19 -0.62
C MET A 144 -16.88 4.76 -0.92
N LEU A 145 -15.78 4.31 -0.33
CA LEU A 145 -15.25 2.95 -0.54
C LEU A 145 -16.22 1.88 -0.02
N LYS A 146 -16.87 2.10 1.13
CA LYS A 146 -17.91 1.21 1.66
C LYS A 146 -19.10 1.12 0.71
N CYS A 147 -19.56 2.25 0.18
CA CYS A 147 -20.62 2.27 -0.82
C CYS A 147 -20.21 1.50 -2.09
N VAL A 148 -19.01 1.78 -2.62
CA VAL A 148 -18.48 1.10 -3.83
C VAL A 148 -18.43 -0.42 -3.65
N LYS A 149 -18.05 -0.90 -2.46
CA LYS A 149 -18.06 -2.33 -2.11
C LYS A 149 -19.48 -2.89 -1.98
N ALA A 150 -20.41 -2.17 -1.36
CA ALA A 150 -21.80 -2.59 -1.22
C ALA A 150 -22.56 -2.65 -2.55
N HIS A 151 -22.15 -1.84 -3.53
CA HIS A 151 -22.70 -1.81 -4.89
C HIS A 151 -21.72 -2.43 -5.90
N SER A 152 -21.13 -3.57 -5.54
CA SER A 152 -20.08 -4.23 -6.33
C SER A 152 -20.50 -4.57 -7.75
N ASP A 153 -21.78 -4.83 -8.02
CA ASP A 153 -22.24 -5.22 -9.35
C ASP A 153 -21.97 -4.13 -10.39
N TYR A 154 -22.23 -2.87 -10.03
CA TYR A 154 -21.90 -1.72 -10.89
C TYR A 154 -20.40 -1.36 -10.82
N TYR A 155 -19.81 -1.40 -9.62
CA TYR A 155 -18.44 -0.94 -9.39
C TYR A 155 -17.36 -2.02 -9.55
N HIS A 156 -17.70 -3.21 -10.06
CA HIS A 156 -16.77 -4.32 -10.23
C HIS A 156 -15.47 -3.94 -10.97
N PRO A 157 -15.50 -3.14 -12.06
CA PRO A 157 -14.28 -2.70 -12.73
C PRO A 157 -13.37 -1.88 -11.82
N LEU A 158 -13.93 -0.96 -11.03
CA LEU A 158 -13.18 -0.14 -10.09
C LEU A 158 -12.62 -0.94 -8.91
N LEU A 159 -13.37 -1.92 -8.41
CA LEU A 159 -12.88 -2.85 -7.38
C LEU A 159 -11.69 -3.68 -7.90
N THR A 160 -11.70 -4.05 -9.17
CA THR A 160 -10.58 -4.74 -9.83
C THR A 160 -9.32 -3.86 -9.88
N VAL A 161 -9.46 -2.57 -10.23
CA VAL A 161 -8.36 -1.59 -10.16
C VAL A 161 -7.75 -1.55 -8.75
N PHE A 162 -8.61 -1.43 -7.71
CA PHE A 162 -8.12 -1.35 -6.33
C PHE A 162 -7.38 -2.62 -5.91
N LYS A 163 -7.91 -3.79 -6.28
CA LYS A 163 -7.26 -5.07 -6.04
C LYS A 163 -5.90 -5.17 -6.73
N ALA A 164 -5.79 -4.75 -7.99
CA ALA A 164 -4.51 -4.73 -8.71
C ALA A 164 -3.47 -3.83 -8.02
N GLY A 165 -3.88 -2.64 -7.56
CA GLY A 165 -3.03 -1.75 -6.79
C GLY A 165 -2.62 -2.31 -5.41
N GLU A 166 -3.51 -3.03 -4.72
CA GLU A 166 -3.20 -3.70 -3.44
C GLU A 166 -2.22 -4.88 -3.64
N GLU A 167 -2.45 -5.71 -4.65
CA GLU A 167 -1.56 -6.84 -4.97
C GLU A 167 -0.18 -6.36 -5.40
N HIS A 168 -0.09 -5.30 -6.22
CA HIS A 168 1.18 -4.69 -6.57
C HIS A 168 1.90 -4.14 -5.34
N HIS A 169 1.20 -3.39 -4.49
CA HIS A 169 1.79 -2.84 -3.27
C HIS A 169 2.35 -3.93 -2.36
N LYS A 170 1.61 -5.04 -2.18
CA LYS A 170 2.07 -6.18 -1.39
C LYS A 170 3.36 -6.79 -1.95
N LYS A 171 3.42 -7.01 -3.27
CA LYS A 171 4.63 -7.55 -3.93
C LYS A 171 5.84 -6.66 -3.73
N GLU A 172 5.67 -5.35 -3.87
CA GLU A 172 6.76 -4.40 -3.69
C GLU A 172 7.21 -4.29 -2.22
N ILE A 173 6.29 -4.37 -1.26
CA ILE A 173 6.64 -4.40 0.17
C ILE A 173 7.40 -5.70 0.51
N ASP A 174 6.98 -6.84 -0.06
CA ASP A 174 7.70 -8.11 0.10
C ASP A 174 9.12 -8.02 -0.50
N ALA A 175 9.28 -7.36 -1.66
CA ALA A 175 10.58 -7.12 -2.27
C ALA A 175 11.46 -6.18 -1.42
N LEU A 176 10.89 -5.11 -0.86
CA LEU A 176 11.59 -4.21 0.05
C LEU A 176 12.04 -4.95 1.31
N ASN A 177 11.17 -5.74 1.93
CA ASN A 177 11.51 -6.59 3.06
C ASN A 177 12.73 -7.48 2.80
N MET A 178 12.77 -8.15 1.64
CA MET A 178 13.88 -9.02 1.25
C MET A 178 15.19 -8.25 1.07
N ARG A 179 15.14 -7.09 0.44
CA ARG A 179 16.32 -6.22 0.23
C ARG A 179 16.88 -5.72 1.56
N GLU A 180 16.01 -5.18 2.41
CA GLU A 180 16.43 -4.66 3.72
C GLU A 180 16.98 -5.77 4.62
N GLN A 181 16.48 -7.01 4.51
CA GLN A 181 17.06 -8.14 5.21
C GLN A 181 18.46 -8.47 4.69
N THR A 182 18.62 -8.53 3.36
CA THR A 182 19.92 -8.84 2.73
C THR A 182 20.97 -7.79 3.10
N GLU A 183 20.60 -6.52 3.14
CA GLU A 183 21.48 -5.42 3.56
C GLU A 183 21.84 -5.47 5.05
N ALA A 184 20.91 -5.92 5.91
CA ALA A 184 21.17 -6.11 7.33
C ALA A 184 22.12 -7.30 7.57
N ASP A 185 21.90 -8.42 6.89
CA ASP A 185 22.73 -9.62 6.99
C ASP A 185 24.16 -9.36 6.48
N ALA A 186 24.35 -8.49 5.48
CA ALA A 186 25.66 -8.11 4.96
C ALA A 186 26.46 -7.18 5.89
N LYS A 187 25.82 -6.58 6.89
CA LYS A 187 26.45 -5.65 7.85
C LYS A 187 26.76 -6.31 9.21
N GLY A 188 26.29 -7.53 9.45
CA GLY A 188 26.55 -8.34 10.65
C GLY A 188 27.68 -9.34 10.44
#